data_AF-A0A068ZWH7-F1
#
_entry.id   AF-A0A068ZWH7-F1
#
_cell.length_a   1.000
_cell.length_b   1.000
_cell.length_c   1.000
_cell.angle_alpha   90.00
_cell.angle_beta   90.00
_cell.angle_gamma   90.00
#
_symmetry.space_group_name_H-M   'P 1'
#
loop_
_entity.id
_entity.type
_entity.pdbx_description
1 polymer ?
#
loop_
_entity_poly.entity_id
_entity_poly.type
_entity_poly.pdbx_seq_one_letter_code
_entity_poly.pdbx_strand_id
1 'polypeptide(L)'
;MSYEYQNIYQKARENTNLTQEKASELLDISVESLRAYENDKRIPNNQIVAKMVSIYNNNLLGYEHVRRTTEAGVMFLPKLEMKSLSSITLKLHKEIKDYLKKEDDFIDIVEDDVIDEDEEEVWNDVMKKLEGIYEAILKLKLSRNTKISKEV
;
A
#
# COMPACT_ATOMS: atom_id res chain seq x y z
N MET A 1 -14.12 -27.00 -2.34
CA MET A 1 -13.75 -25.84 -3.18
C MET A 1 -12.42 -25.34 -2.69
N SER A 2 -11.36 -25.56 -3.47
CA SER A 2 -10.03 -25.01 -3.20
C SER A 2 -10.12 -23.49 -3.32
N TYR A 3 -9.79 -22.73 -2.29
CA TYR A 3 -9.49 -21.30 -2.46
C TYR A 3 -8.23 -21.25 -3.32
N GLU A 4 -8.39 -21.12 -4.64
CA GLU A 4 -7.26 -20.82 -5.51
C GLU A 4 -6.63 -19.54 -4.99
N TYR A 5 -5.37 -19.65 -4.58
CA TYR A 5 -4.56 -18.51 -4.18
C TYR A 5 -4.54 -17.52 -5.34
N GLN A 6 -5.17 -16.36 -5.17
CA GLN A 6 -5.12 -15.28 -6.14
C GLN A 6 -4.02 -14.31 -5.77
N ASN A 7 -3.04 -14.17 -6.66
CA ASN A 7 -1.98 -13.20 -6.45
C ASN A 7 -2.45 -11.77 -6.76
N ILE A 8 -1.58 -10.79 -6.47
CA ILE A 8 -1.94 -9.36 -6.59
C ILE A 8 -2.24 -8.94 -8.03
N TYR A 9 -1.60 -9.55 -9.03
CA TYR A 9 -1.79 -9.21 -10.45
C TYR A 9 -3.12 -9.74 -10.96
N GLN A 10 -3.45 -10.99 -10.64
CA GLN A 10 -4.72 -11.62 -11.02
C GLN A 10 -5.89 -10.86 -10.40
N LYS A 11 -5.83 -10.60 -9.09
CA LYS A 11 -6.86 -9.85 -8.36
C LYS A 11 -7.06 -8.46 -8.93
N ALA A 12 -5.98 -7.78 -9.31
CA ALA A 12 -6.07 -6.45 -9.91
C ALA A 12 -6.76 -6.48 -11.28
N ARG A 13 -6.50 -7.49 -12.12
CA ARG A 13 -7.20 -7.67 -13.39
C ARG A 13 -8.67 -7.98 -13.19
N GLU A 14 -9.00 -8.92 -12.30
CA GLU A 14 -10.40 -9.35 -12.09
C GLU A 14 -11.30 -8.21 -11.61
N ASN A 15 -10.76 -7.25 -10.83
CA ASN A 15 -11.47 -6.03 -10.42
C ASN A 15 -11.89 -5.12 -11.60
N THR A 16 -11.37 -5.35 -12.80
CA THR A 16 -11.62 -4.55 -14.01
C THR A 16 -12.57 -5.25 -14.99
N ASN A 17 -13.00 -6.49 -14.69
CA ASN A 17 -13.76 -7.37 -15.58
C ASN A 17 -13.05 -7.71 -16.92
N LEU A 18 -11.74 -7.47 -17.02
CA LEU A 18 -10.97 -7.84 -18.20
C LEU A 18 -10.63 -9.33 -18.20
N THR A 19 -10.77 -9.99 -19.34
CA THR A 19 -10.25 -11.35 -19.55
C THR A 19 -8.72 -11.33 -19.66
N GLN A 20 -8.07 -12.49 -19.52
CA GLN A 20 -6.61 -12.58 -19.70
C GLN A 20 -6.20 -12.15 -21.12
N GLU A 21 -6.98 -12.52 -22.12
CA GLU A 21 -6.75 -12.17 -23.53
C GLU A 21 -6.79 -10.65 -23.70
N LYS A 22 -7.86 -10.01 -23.24
CA LYS A 22 -8.01 -8.56 -23.41
C LYS A 22 -6.96 -7.77 -22.62
N ALA A 23 -6.62 -8.21 -21.42
CA ALA A 23 -5.58 -7.58 -20.62
C ALA A 23 -4.20 -7.75 -21.27
N SER A 24 -3.88 -8.93 -21.82
CA SER A 24 -2.61 -9.17 -22.51
C SER A 24 -2.45 -8.32 -23.77
N GLU A 25 -3.53 -8.14 -24.54
CA GLU A 25 -3.58 -7.23 -25.70
C GLU A 25 -3.28 -5.79 -25.29
N LEU A 26 -3.93 -5.29 -24.23
CA LEU A 26 -3.71 -3.92 -23.74
C LEU A 26 -2.31 -3.69 -23.15
N LEU A 27 -1.73 -4.73 -22.55
CA LEU A 27 -0.38 -4.70 -21.98
C LEU A 27 0.73 -4.85 -23.02
N ASP A 28 0.38 -5.26 -24.25
CA ASP A 28 1.30 -5.61 -25.32
C ASP A 28 2.24 -6.77 -24.91
N ILE A 29 1.65 -7.86 -24.41
CA ILE A 29 2.34 -9.10 -24.01
C ILE A 29 1.53 -10.34 -24.42
N SER A 30 2.15 -11.53 -24.40
CA SER A 30 1.41 -12.77 -24.64
C SER A 30 0.49 -13.14 -23.47
N VAL A 31 -0.60 -13.86 -23.76
CA VAL A 31 -1.52 -14.41 -22.74
C VAL A 31 -0.75 -15.31 -21.77
N GLU A 32 0.20 -16.10 -22.26
CA GLU A 32 1.06 -16.97 -21.46
C GLU A 32 1.95 -16.18 -20.51
N SER A 33 2.46 -15.02 -20.94
CA SER A 33 3.26 -14.14 -20.09
C SER A 33 2.41 -13.57 -18.95
N LEU A 34 1.20 -13.09 -19.26
CA LEU A 34 0.28 -12.62 -18.23
C LEU A 34 -0.09 -13.74 -17.25
N ARG A 35 -0.40 -14.94 -17.77
CA ARG A 35 -0.69 -16.12 -16.94
C ARG A 35 0.49 -16.52 -16.06
N ALA A 36 1.72 -16.41 -16.55
CA ALA A 36 2.92 -16.66 -15.73
C ALA A 36 3.05 -15.65 -14.59
N TYR A 37 2.69 -14.37 -14.82
CA TYR A 37 2.64 -13.36 -13.76
C TYR A 37 1.54 -13.66 -12.75
N GLU A 38 0.34 -14.04 -13.19
CA GLU A 38 -0.83 -14.29 -12.32
C GLU A 38 -0.71 -15.57 -11.46
N ASN A 39 0.18 -16.49 -11.83
CA ASN A 39 0.46 -17.72 -11.07
C ASN A 39 1.79 -17.66 -10.30
N ASP A 40 2.37 -16.47 -10.13
CA ASP A 40 3.68 -16.24 -9.48
C ASP A 40 4.85 -17.05 -10.08
N LYS A 41 4.71 -17.57 -11.31
CA LYS A 41 5.79 -18.27 -12.02
C LYS A 41 6.89 -17.31 -12.46
N ARG A 42 6.53 -16.04 -12.70
CA ARG A 42 7.45 -14.98 -13.07
C ARG A 42 7.00 -13.68 -12.41
N ILE A 43 7.95 -12.87 -11.96
CA ILE A 43 7.65 -11.52 -11.48
C ILE A 43 7.67 -10.57 -12.70
N PRO A 44 6.61 -9.79 -12.95
CA PRO A 44 6.63 -8.76 -13.98
C PRO A 44 7.64 -7.66 -13.64
N ASN A 45 8.28 -7.09 -14.65
CA ASN A 45 9.15 -5.95 -14.43
C ASN A 45 8.34 -4.66 -14.13
N ASN A 46 9.03 -3.64 -13.61
CA ASN A 46 8.41 -2.38 -13.22
C ASN A 46 7.63 -1.69 -14.36
N GLN A 47 8.10 -1.81 -15.61
CA GLN A 47 7.43 -1.21 -16.78
C GLN A 47 6.08 -1.85 -17.05
N ILE A 48 6.01 -3.19 -17.01
CA ILE A 48 4.75 -3.92 -17.17
C ILE A 48 3.80 -3.61 -16.01
N VAL A 49 4.31 -3.55 -14.77
CA VAL A 49 3.47 -3.20 -13.62
C VAL A 49 2.93 -1.78 -13.71
N ALA A 50 3.73 -0.81 -14.18
CA ALA A 50 3.23 0.55 -14.41
C ALA A 50 2.08 0.57 -15.45
N LYS A 51 2.20 -0.20 -16.53
CA LYS A 51 1.09 -0.38 -17.49
C LYS A 51 -0.12 -1.02 -16.82
N MET A 52 0.06 -2.08 -16.02
CA MET A 52 -1.02 -2.74 -15.29
C MET A 52 -1.74 -1.77 -14.34
N VAL A 53 -1.00 -0.95 -13.58
CA VAL A 53 -1.58 0.07 -12.69
C VAL A 53 -2.45 1.05 -13.47
N SER A 54 -1.98 1.50 -14.63
CA SER A 54 -2.71 2.43 -15.49
C SER A 54 -3.96 1.79 -16.11
N ILE A 55 -3.83 0.59 -16.70
CA ILE A 55 -4.93 -0.10 -17.40
C ILE A 55 -5.99 -0.55 -16.39
N TYR A 56 -5.56 -1.10 -15.26
CA TYR A 56 -6.47 -1.58 -14.23
C TYR A 56 -6.99 -0.48 -13.31
N ASN A 57 -6.46 0.74 -13.45
CA ASN A 57 -6.69 1.86 -12.54
C ASN A 57 -6.56 1.41 -11.07
N ASN A 58 -5.44 0.79 -10.71
CA ASN A 58 -5.23 0.20 -9.39
C ASN A 58 -3.84 0.55 -8.85
N ASN A 59 -3.73 1.66 -8.13
CA ASN A 59 -2.46 2.14 -7.57
C ASN A 59 -1.91 1.22 -6.46
N LEU A 60 -2.80 0.50 -5.76
CA LEU A 60 -2.40 -0.45 -4.72
C LEU A 60 -1.57 -1.60 -5.32
N LEU A 61 -1.83 -1.98 -6.57
CA LEU A 61 -1.02 -2.98 -7.28
C LEU A 61 0.45 -2.55 -7.38
N GLY A 62 0.71 -1.30 -7.77
CA GLY A 62 2.06 -0.78 -7.90
C GLY A 62 2.78 -0.69 -6.56
N TYR A 63 2.06 -0.22 -5.53
CA TYR A 63 2.58 -0.19 -4.16
C TYR A 63 2.98 -1.59 -3.67
N GLU A 64 2.07 -2.56 -3.78
CA GLU A 64 2.33 -3.94 -3.33
C GLU A 64 3.40 -4.64 -4.15
N HIS A 65 3.51 -4.35 -5.45
CA HIS A 65 4.60 -4.86 -6.26
C HIS A 65 5.96 -4.39 -5.73
N VAL A 66 6.16 -3.08 -5.57
CA VAL A 66 7.44 -2.53 -5.09
C VAL A 66 7.74 -3.03 -3.67
N ARG A 67 6.76 -2.97 -2.77
CA ARG A 67 6.88 -3.41 -1.38
C ARG A 67 7.32 -4.87 -1.27
N ARG A 68 6.85 -5.76 -2.15
CA ARG A 68 7.07 -7.22 -2.05
C ARG A 68 8.26 -7.71 -2.86
N THR A 69 8.66 -7.01 -3.92
CA THR A 69 9.63 -7.52 -4.90
C THR A 69 10.98 -6.80 -4.86
N THR A 70 11.11 -5.74 -4.06
CA THR A 70 12.36 -4.99 -3.91
C THR A 70 12.82 -4.98 -2.46
N GLU A 71 14.13 -5.07 -2.21
CA GLU A 71 14.69 -5.05 -0.85
C GLU A 71 14.36 -3.74 -0.13
N ALA A 72 14.51 -2.60 -0.80
CA ALA A 72 14.14 -1.29 -0.27
C ALA A 72 12.64 -1.19 0.03
N GLY A 73 11.79 -1.78 -0.81
CA GLY A 73 10.36 -1.84 -0.56
C GLY A 73 10.01 -2.64 0.71
N VAL A 74 10.68 -3.77 0.94
CA VAL A 74 10.49 -4.57 2.16
C VAL A 74 10.98 -3.82 3.40
N MET A 75 12.06 -3.06 3.27
CA MET A 75 12.68 -2.33 4.39
C MET A 75 11.91 -1.06 4.79
N PHE A 76 11.38 -0.30 3.82
CA PHE A 76 10.86 1.05 4.07
C PHE A 76 9.36 1.22 3.85
N LEU A 77 8.68 0.30 3.16
CA LEU A 77 7.24 0.46 2.86
C LEU A 77 6.40 -0.41 3.82
N PRO A 78 5.47 0.20 4.59
CA PRO A 78 4.65 -0.54 5.53
C PRO A 78 3.69 -1.50 4.82
N LYS A 79 3.34 -2.60 5.47
CA LYS A 79 2.31 -3.51 4.96
C LYS A 79 0.93 -2.84 5.15
N LEU A 80 0.23 -2.59 4.06
CA LEU A 80 -1.08 -1.92 4.12
C LEU A 80 -2.23 -2.92 4.09
N GLU A 81 -3.04 -2.93 5.13
CA GLU A 81 -4.30 -3.65 5.17
C GLU A 81 -5.46 -2.67 4.92
N MET A 82 -6.05 -2.78 3.73
CA MET A 82 -7.14 -1.90 3.31
C MET A 82 -8.42 -2.19 4.10
N LYS A 83 -9.01 -1.13 4.65
CA LYS A 83 -10.31 -1.14 5.35
C LYS A 83 -11.30 -0.22 4.62
N SER A 84 -12.50 -0.08 5.16
CA SER A 84 -13.46 0.91 4.64
C SER A 84 -12.88 2.33 4.69
N LEU A 85 -13.29 3.19 3.75
CA LEU A 85 -12.85 4.58 3.70
C LEU A 85 -13.12 5.32 5.01
N SER A 86 -14.30 5.08 5.62
CA SER A 86 -14.66 5.63 6.92
C SER A 86 -13.70 5.17 8.02
N SER A 87 -13.38 3.87 8.07
CA SER A 87 -12.43 3.34 9.06
C SER A 87 -11.03 3.94 8.91
N ILE A 88 -10.55 4.09 7.68
CA ILE A 88 -9.23 4.70 7.42
C ILE A 88 -9.24 6.17 7.84
N THR A 89 -10.28 6.92 7.48
CA THR A 89 -10.42 8.35 7.81
C THR A 89 -10.50 8.58 9.32
N LEU A 90 -11.28 7.77 10.04
CA LEU A 90 -11.37 7.83 11.49
C LEU A 90 -10.05 7.49 12.17
N LYS A 91 -9.32 6.48 11.67
CA LYS A 91 -7.98 6.14 12.17
C LYS A 91 -7.02 7.31 11.95
N LEU A 92 -7.00 7.93 10.78
CA LEU A 92 -6.17 9.11 10.52
C LEU A 92 -6.43 10.23 11.53
N HIS A 93 -7.69 10.61 11.75
CA HIS A 93 -8.02 11.65 12.72
C HIS A 93 -7.66 11.27 14.16
N LYS A 94 -7.77 9.98 14.52
CA LYS A 94 -7.34 9.51 15.83
C LYS A 94 -5.83 9.68 16.00
N GLU A 95 -5.02 9.21 15.04
CA GLU A 95 -3.56 9.32 15.13
C GLU A 95 -3.10 10.77 15.17
N ILE A 96 -3.70 11.66 14.37
CA ILE A 96 -3.42 13.11 14.44
C ILE A 96 -3.72 13.66 15.84
N LYS A 97 -4.89 13.33 16.43
CA LYS A 97 -5.23 13.78 17.77
C LYS A 97 -4.30 13.23 18.85
N ASP A 98 -3.83 12.00 18.69
CA ASP A 98 -2.92 11.37 19.64
C ASP A 98 -1.49 11.93 19.53
N TYR A 99 -1.08 12.37 18.33
CA TYR A 99 0.15 13.13 18.09
C TYR A 99 0.09 14.53 18.72
N LEU A 100 -0.98 15.30 18.47
CA LEU A 100 -1.13 16.67 18.99
C LEU A 100 -1.06 16.77 20.53
N LYS A 101 -1.31 15.68 21.26
CA LYS A 101 -1.14 15.63 22.72
C LYS A 101 0.32 15.61 23.18
N LYS A 102 1.25 15.36 22.27
CA LYS A 102 2.70 15.26 22.48
C LYS A 102 3.49 16.20 21.56
N GLU A 103 2.79 17.16 20.95
CA GLU A 103 3.44 18.10 20.02
C GLU A 103 4.47 18.96 20.75
N ASP A 104 4.11 19.48 21.92
CA ASP A 104 5.02 20.26 22.76
C ASP A 104 6.24 19.42 23.19
N ASP A 105 6.02 18.21 23.74
CA ASP A 105 7.11 17.28 24.11
C ASP A 105 8.05 17.00 22.92
N PHE A 106 7.49 16.86 21.71
CA PHE A 106 8.29 16.61 20.52
C PHE A 106 9.10 17.82 20.08
N ILE A 107 8.54 19.03 20.22
CA ILE A 107 9.26 20.28 19.92
C ILE A 107 10.44 20.45 20.86
N ASP A 108 10.25 20.17 22.14
CA ASP A 108 11.31 20.27 23.15
C ASP A 108 12.48 19.31 22.82
N ILE A 109 12.19 18.06 22.44
CA ILE A 109 13.21 17.04 22.06
C ILE A 109 14.02 17.44 20.82
N VAL A 110 13.41 18.14 19.85
CA VAL A 110 14.11 18.47 18.59
C VAL A 110 14.82 19.82 18.64
N GLU A 111 14.71 20.58 19.74
CA GLU A 111 15.21 21.95 19.82
C GLU A 111 16.75 22.02 19.67
N ASP A 112 17.46 21.03 20.19
CA ASP A 112 18.93 21.01 20.26
C ASP A 112 19.61 20.08 19.24
N ASP A 113 18.82 19.48 18.34
CA ASP A 113 19.22 18.47 17.35
C ASP A 113 19.84 17.17 17.94
N VAL A 114 19.69 16.89 19.23
CA VAL A 114 20.27 15.72 19.92
C VAL A 114 19.23 14.99 20.75
N ILE A 115 18.89 13.76 20.35
CA ILE A 115 18.02 12.89 21.16
C ILE A 115 18.88 12.17 22.20
N ASP A 116 18.66 12.45 23.47
CA ASP A 116 19.35 11.78 24.57
C ASP A 116 18.63 10.50 25.07
N GLU A 117 19.24 9.79 26.04
CA GLU A 117 18.69 8.54 26.57
C GLU A 117 17.34 8.72 27.30
N ASP A 118 17.11 9.88 27.91
CA ASP A 118 15.87 10.20 28.63
C ASP A 118 14.75 10.61 27.66
N GLU A 119 15.10 11.11 26.48
CA GLU A 119 14.19 11.52 25.41
C GLU A 119 13.80 10.39 24.45
N GLU A 120 14.64 9.35 24.34
CA GLU A 120 14.46 8.23 23.40
C GLU A 120 13.09 7.55 23.55
N GLU A 121 12.56 7.41 24.76
CA GLU A 121 11.23 6.83 24.99
C GLU A 121 10.13 7.71 24.38
N VAL A 122 10.20 9.03 24.61
CA VAL A 122 9.21 9.99 24.13
C VAL A 122 9.31 10.12 22.61
N TRP A 123 10.52 10.21 22.06
CA TRP A 123 10.80 10.20 20.63
C TRP A 123 10.17 9.00 19.94
N ASN A 124 10.42 7.79 20.45
CA ASN A 124 9.88 6.56 19.88
C ASN A 124 8.34 6.52 19.91
N ASP A 125 7.71 7.00 20.97
CA ASP A 125 6.24 7.10 21.02
C ASP A 125 5.68 8.10 20.00
N VAL A 126 6.34 9.25 19.83
CA VAL A 126 5.93 10.25 18.83
C VAL A 126 6.11 9.69 17.41
N MET A 127 7.25 9.08 17.12
CA MET A 127 7.53 8.48 15.81
C MET A 127 6.53 7.38 15.45
N LYS A 128 6.13 6.55 16.42
CA LYS A 128 5.07 5.55 16.23
C LYS A 128 3.73 6.17 15.83
N LYS A 129 3.37 7.33 16.41
CA LYS A 129 2.13 8.05 16.03
C LYS A 129 2.25 8.66 14.65
N LEU A 130 3.40 9.26 14.32
CA LEU A 130 3.67 9.79 12.98
C LEU A 130 3.64 8.68 11.92
N GLU A 131 4.18 7.51 12.21
CA GLU A 131 4.08 6.31 11.35
C GLU A 131 2.61 5.91 11.15
N GLY A 132 1.81 5.92 12.22
CA GLY A 132 0.37 5.69 12.15
C GLY A 132 -0.37 6.67 11.22
N ILE A 133 0.00 7.96 11.28
CA ILE A 133 -0.52 9.01 10.38
C ILE A 133 -0.11 8.71 8.94
N TYR A 134 1.19 8.43 8.71
CA TYR A 134 1.74 8.12 7.40
C TYR A 134 1.03 6.93 6.75
N GLU A 135 0.88 5.81 7.47
CA GLU A 135 0.15 4.64 6.99
C GLU A 135 -1.29 4.97 6.61
N ALA A 136 -1.99 5.76 7.44
CA ALA A 136 -3.38 6.11 7.19
C ALA A 136 -3.51 7.00 5.94
N ILE A 137 -2.58 7.93 5.73
CA ILE A 137 -2.50 8.76 4.51
C ILE A 137 -2.25 7.88 3.27
N LEU A 138 -1.31 6.93 3.35
CA LEU A 138 -1.06 5.98 2.26
C LEU A 138 -2.31 5.18 1.92
N LYS A 139 -2.98 4.61 2.93
CA LYS A 139 -4.24 3.87 2.78
C LYS A 139 -5.32 4.73 2.11
N LEU A 140 -5.47 6.01 2.51
CA LEU A 140 -6.41 6.92 1.86
C LEU A 140 -6.08 7.15 0.38
N LYS A 141 -4.82 7.48 0.07
CA LYS A 141 -4.37 7.71 -1.31
C LYS A 141 -4.62 6.50 -2.22
N LEU A 142 -4.45 5.29 -1.69
CA LEU A 142 -4.62 4.04 -2.43
C LEU A 142 -6.07 3.52 -2.45
N SER A 143 -6.94 4.02 -1.55
CA SER A 143 -8.35 3.59 -1.46
C SER A 143 -9.24 4.07 -2.62
N ARG A 144 -8.93 5.23 -3.21
CA ARG A 144 -9.78 5.91 -4.22
C ARG A 144 -10.04 5.09 -5.49
N ASN A 145 -9.16 4.15 -5.78
CA ASN A 145 -9.15 3.38 -7.02
C ASN A 145 -9.41 1.88 -6.81
N THR A 146 -9.51 1.45 -5.55
CA THR A 146 -9.93 0.09 -5.25
C THR A 146 -11.45 0.12 -5.22
N LYS A 147 -12.12 -0.43 -6.24
CA LYS A 147 -13.53 -0.81 -6.10
C LYS A 147 -13.59 -1.86 -5.00
N ILE A 148 -13.67 -1.43 -3.74
CA ILE A 148 -14.10 -2.31 -2.66
C ILE A 148 -15.55 -2.56 -3.01
N SER A 149 -15.84 -3.76 -3.53
CA SER A 149 -17.18 -4.27 -3.72
C SER A 149 -17.95 -3.96 -2.45
N LYS A 150 -18.93 -3.06 -2.53
CA LYS A 150 -19.95 -3.00 -1.49
C LYS A 150 -20.68 -4.32 -1.60
N GLU A 151 -20.39 -5.25 -0.71
CA GLU A 151 -21.34 -6.32 -0.41
C GLU A 151 -22.63 -5.63 0.02
N VAL A 152 -23.68 -5.80 -0.78
CA VAL A 152 -25.07 -5.47 -0.46
C VAL A 152 -25.68 -6.71 0.16
#